data_AF-A0A150L9C8-F1
#
_entry.id   AF-A0A150L9C8-F1
#
_cell.length_a   1.000
_cell.length_b   1.000
_cell.length_c   1.000
_cell.angle_alpha   90.00
_cell.angle_beta   90.00
_cell.angle_gamma   90.00
#
_symmetry.space_group_name_H-M   'P 1'
#
loop_
_entity.id
_entity.type
_entity.pdbx_description
1 polymer ?
#
loop_
_entity_poly.entity_id
_entity_poly.type
_entity_poly.pdbx_seq_one_letter_code
_entity_poly.pdbx_strand_id
1 'polypeptide(L)'
;MTQEKQQWSSKLGFILSSAGAAIGLGAIWKFPYVTGMSGGGAFFLIFVIFTLIIGLPLLISEFIIGRGSGKEAISAYKVLAPGSPWKWVGRIGVLGCFLLLSFYSVVGGWIIIYSGLSIPGKIIEEGTKYPDLFGMITSSPLISIGGLALFILINVFVISNGIQNGIEKANKYMMPILFIFFIVLVVRSVTLDGALEGIRFFLNPDFSKITGEAVLYALGQSFFSLAVGFSCMVTYSSYLKKDVSIPASATSVVWMNIFVSLLAGLAIFPVVFAFGLEPTEGPGLLFIVLPTVFSQMPLGQLFLCLFLILFLFATLTSSFSLLEIIVAAFTSNGKHSRNKVSWISGLIVFLAGIPAALSFGPLKNSKLFDKTVFDATDYLVSNILLPIGSMLIALFIIYRMDRSLVKQEFSLGNSLSSRWYESWRILMKWVVPITIILVFLSLIGFFGG
;
A
#
# COMPACT_ATOMS: atom_id res chain seq x y z
N MET A 1 23.01 29.46 -3.57
CA MET A 1 22.27 28.61 -4.52
C MET A 1 20.88 28.39 -3.95
N THR A 2 19.87 29.01 -4.54
CA THR A 2 18.45 28.70 -4.28
C THR A 2 18.25 27.22 -4.62
N GLN A 3 18.02 26.38 -3.62
CA GLN A 3 17.66 24.98 -3.83
C GLN A 3 16.40 24.95 -4.69
N GLU A 4 16.50 24.52 -5.96
CA GLU A 4 15.33 24.31 -6.81
C GLU A 4 14.37 23.37 -6.08
N LYS A 5 13.13 23.84 -5.91
CA LYS A 5 12.10 23.07 -5.22
C LYS A 5 11.82 21.82 -6.06
N GLN A 6 12.07 20.64 -5.49
CA GLN A 6 11.78 19.38 -6.18
C GLN A 6 10.29 19.32 -6.53
N GLN A 7 9.99 19.01 -7.79
CA GLN A 7 8.64 18.89 -8.34
C GLN A 7 8.55 17.63 -9.20
N TRP A 8 7.35 17.11 -9.43
CA TRP A 8 7.12 16.09 -10.45
C TRP A 8 7.43 16.64 -11.84
N SER A 9 8.04 15.84 -12.70
CA SER A 9 8.34 16.25 -14.07
C SER A 9 7.06 16.37 -14.91
N SER A 10 6.05 15.52 -14.63
CA SER A 10 4.79 15.45 -15.37
C SER A 10 3.61 15.01 -14.51
N LYS A 11 2.38 15.27 -15.00
CA LYS A 11 1.14 14.73 -14.42
C LYS A 11 1.15 13.21 -14.37
N LEU A 12 1.64 12.55 -15.43
CA LEU A 12 1.72 11.10 -15.49
C LEU A 12 2.69 10.55 -14.44
N GLY A 13 3.84 11.20 -14.26
CA GLY A 13 4.81 10.83 -13.23
C GLY A 13 4.24 10.89 -11.82
N PHE A 14 3.46 11.93 -11.51
CA PHE A 14 2.71 12.01 -10.25
C PHE A 14 1.70 10.87 -10.11
N ILE A 15 0.85 10.64 -11.12
CA ILE A 15 -0.18 9.58 -11.07
C ILE A 15 0.45 8.21 -10.90
N LEU A 16 1.47 7.86 -11.69
CA LEU A 16 2.15 6.56 -11.59
C LEU A 16 2.84 6.38 -10.24
N SER A 17 3.47 7.44 -9.70
CA SER A 17 4.14 7.35 -8.40
C SER A 17 3.15 7.25 -7.25
N SER A 18 2.03 8.00 -7.30
CA SER A 18 0.95 7.86 -6.32
C SER A 18 0.23 6.51 -6.44
N ALA A 19 0.05 5.99 -7.65
CA ALA A 19 -0.51 4.66 -7.86
C ALA A 19 0.45 3.58 -7.34
N GLY A 20 1.75 3.68 -7.60
CA GLY A 20 2.76 2.76 -7.05
C GLY A 20 2.90 2.85 -5.53
N ALA A 21 2.60 4.01 -4.93
CA ALA A 21 2.52 4.16 -3.48
C ALA A 21 1.32 3.40 -2.87
N ALA A 22 0.15 3.46 -3.54
CA ALA A 22 -1.07 2.77 -3.14
C ALA A 22 -1.04 1.26 -3.43
N ILE A 23 -0.52 0.86 -4.60
CA ILE A 23 -0.48 -0.52 -5.07
C ILE A 23 0.74 -1.23 -4.47
N GLY A 24 0.52 -1.95 -3.37
CA GLY A 24 1.53 -2.78 -2.71
C GLY A 24 0.97 -4.11 -2.21
N LEU A 25 1.52 -4.61 -1.10
CA LEU A 25 1.08 -5.85 -0.44
C LEU A 25 -0.45 -5.90 -0.21
N GLY A 26 -1.07 -4.74 0.10
CA GLY A 26 -2.51 -4.65 0.31
C GLY A 26 -3.36 -5.02 -0.91
N ALA A 27 -3.00 -4.50 -2.08
CA ALA A 27 -3.80 -4.67 -3.31
C ALA A 27 -3.59 -6.03 -3.98
N ILE A 28 -2.39 -6.62 -3.85
CA ILE A 28 -2.01 -7.84 -4.59
C ILE A 28 -2.09 -9.09 -3.71
N TRP A 29 -1.80 -8.98 -2.40
CA TRP A 29 -1.76 -10.14 -1.49
C TRP A 29 -2.92 -10.16 -0.50
N LYS A 30 -3.15 -9.06 0.24
CA LYS A 30 -4.23 -9.01 1.24
C LYS A 30 -5.62 -9.04 0.59
N PHE A 31 -5.80 -8.34 -0.52
CA PHE A 31 -7.10 -8.22 -1.18
C PHE A 31 -7.69 -9.56 -1.64
N PRO A 32 -6.97 -10.43 -2.39
CA PRO A 32 -7.50 -11.72 -2.82
C PRO A 32 -7.81 -12.63 -1.64
N TYR A 33 -6.98 -12.60 -0.60
CA TYR A 33 -7.23 -13.36 0.63
C TYR A 33 -8.57 -12.95 1.29
N VAL A 34 -8.73 -11.66 1.62
CA VAL A 34 -9.95 -11.18 2.31
C VAL A 34 -11.18 -11.39 1.43
N THR A 35 -11.05 -11.20 0.11
CA THR A 35 -12.13 -11.45 -0.84
C THR A 35 -12.54 -12.92 -0.86
N GLY A 36 -11.57 -13.84 -0.82
CA GLY A 36 -11.82 -15.29 -0.77
C GLY A 36 -12.62 -15.71 0.46
N MET A 37 -12.31 -15.13 1.61
CA MET A 37 -12.98 -15.44 2.87
C MET A 37 -14.30 -14.70 3.10
N SER A 38 -14.55 -13.62 2.36
CA SER A 38 -15.65 -12.69 2.63
C SER A 38 -16.75 -12.71 1.57
N GLY A 39 -16.89 -13.78 0.79
CA GLY A 39 -17.99 -13.93 -0.18
C GLY A 39 -17.68 -13.50 -1.61
N GLY A 40 -16.39 -13.43 -2.00
CA GLY A 40 -15.98 -13.34 -3.40
C GLY A 40 -16.45 -12.07 -4.11
N GLY A 41 -17.15 -12.23 -5.22
CA GLY A 41 -17.56 -11.11 -6.08
C GLY A 41 -18.44 -10.06 -5.42
N ALA A 42 -19.29 -10.43 -4.44
CA ALA A 42 -20.09 -9.46 -3.72
C ALA A 42 -19.21 -8.56 -2.83
N PHE A 43 -18.20 -9.14 -2.17
CA PHE A 43 -17.21 -8.39 -1.41
C PHE A 43 -16.43 -7.45 -2.31
N PHE A 44 -15.98 -7.91 -3.48
CA PHE A 44 -15.25 -7.07 -4.42
C PHE A 44 -16.08 -5.84 -4.85
N LEU A 45 -17.37 -6.02 -5.16
CA LEU A 45 -18.24 -4.91 -5.53
C LEU A 45 -18.42 -3.91 -4.38
N ILE A 46 -18.61 -4.39 -3.16
CA ILE A 46 -18.71 -3.54 -1.96
C ILE A 46 -17.40 -2.77 -1.74
N PHE A 47 -16.25 -3.44 -1.87
CA PHE A 47 -14.92 -2.82 -1.81
C PHE A 47 -14.74 -1.72 -2.85
N VAL A 48 -15.17 -1.93 -4.10
CA VAL A 48 -15.12 -0.92 -5.17
C VAL A 48 -15.96 0.29 -4.80
N ILE A 49 -17.20 0.08 -4.34
CA ILE A 49 -18.08 1.17 -3.91
C ILE A 49 -17.41 1.97 -2.81
N PHE A 50 -16.94 1.32 -1.74
CA PHE A 50 -16.28 2.00 -0.62
C PHE A 50 -15.02 2.75 -1.04
N THR A 51 -14.24 2.19 -1.95
CA THR A 51 -13.06 2.86 -2.50
C THR A 51 -13.42 4.13 -3.26
N LEU A 52 -14.55 4.16 -3.96
CA LEU A 52 -15.02 5.35 -4.66
C LEU A 52 -15.69 6.38 -3.73
N ILE A 53 -16.46 5.94 -2.73
CA ILE A 53 -17.24 6.86 -1.87
C ILE A 53 -16.48 7.33 -0.62
N ILE A 54 -15.42 6.63 -0.21
CA ILE A 54 -14.66 6.92 1.00
C ILE A 54 -13.18 7.12 0.68
N GLY A 55 -12.56 6.12 0.03
CA GLY A 55 -11.14 6.14 -0.29
C GLY A 55 -10.74 7.32 -1.19
N LEU A 56 -11.46 7.52 -2.29
CA LEU A 56 -11.22 8.61 -3.24
C LEU A 56 -11.37 10.01 -2.58
N PRO A 57 -12.45 10.33 -1.85
CA PRO A 57 -12.54 11.61 -1.14
C PRO A 57 -11.40 11.85 -0.14
N LEU A 58 -10.95 10.81 0.58
CA LEU A 58 -9.85 10.93 1.53
C LEU A 58 -8.51 11.16 0.80
N LEU A 59 -8.26 10.46 -0.31
CA LEU A 59 -7.09 10.69 -1.15
C LEU A 59 -7.05 12.11 -1.73
N ILE A 60 -8.20 12.62 -2.22
CA ILE A 60 -8.33 14.01 -2.65
C ILE A 60 -7.99 14.97 -1.51
N SER A 61 -8.41 14.66 -0.28
CA SER A 61 -8.12 15.49 0.90
C SER A 61 -6.63 15.58 1.18
N GLU A 62 -5.91 14.46 1.18
CA GLU A 62 -4.45 14.47 1.33
C GLU A 62 -3.75 15.25 0.21
N PHE A 63 -4.23 15.09 -1.04
CA PHE A 63 -3.70 15.85 -2.17
C PHE A 63 -3.90 17.36 -2.02
N ILE A 64 -5.06 17.79 -1.51
CA ILE A 64 -5.35 19.21 -1.25
C ILE A 64 -4.46 19.75 -0.13
N ILE A 65 -4.27 19.01 0.96
CA ILE A 65 -3.43 19.44 2.10
C ILE A 65 -1.98 19.63 1.64
N GLY A 66 -1.45 18.66 0.90
CA GLY A 66 -0.07 18.69 0.43
C GLY A 66 0.18 19.80 -0.59
N ARG A 67 -0.62 19.86 -1.65
CA ARG A 67 -0.46 20.90 -2.68
C ARG A 67 -0.82 22.29 -2.17
N GLY A 68 -1.84 22.39 -1.32
CA GLY A 68 -2.29 23.65 -0.71
C GLY A 68 -1.23 24.28 0.18
N SER A 69 -0.48 23.46 0.94
CA SER A 69 0.66 23.95 1.72
C SER A 69 1.94 24.11 0.90
N GLY A 70 2.13 23.28 -0.13
CA GLY A 70 3.39 23.16 -0.87
C GLY A 70 4.55 22.72 0.02
N LYS A 71 4.27 22.00 1.10
CA LYS A 71 5.21 21.50 2.12
C LYS A 71 4.93 20.03 2.43
N GLU A 72 5.94 19.33 2.94
CA GLU A 72 5.80 17.94 3.40
C GLU A 72 4.85 17.81 4.61
N ALA A 73 4.43 16.58 4.91
CA ALA A 73 3.42 16.25 5.93
C ALA A 73 3.47 17.09 7.22
N ILE A 74 4.58 17.13 7.96
CA ILE A 74 4.65 17.86 9.25
C ILE A 74 4.47 19.36 9.04
N SER A 75 5.23 19.91 8.10
CA SER A 75 5.25 21.34 7.78
C SER A 75 3.92 21.80 7.17
N ALA A 76 3.23 20.94 6.44
CA ALA A 76 1.92 21.22 5.83
C ALA A 76 0.89 21.62 6.89
N TYR A 77 0.69 20.77 7.91
CA TYR A 77 -0.25 21.07 8.99
C TYR A 77 0.19 22.29 9.82
N LYS A 78 1.50 22.50 9.98
CA LYS A 78 2.03 23.67 10.70
C LYS A 78 1.71 24.99 9.98
N VAL A 79 1.81 25.01 8.65
CA VAL A 79 1.55 26.22 7.83
C VAL A 79 0.05 26.45 7.68
N LEU A 80 -0.72 25.40 7.46
CA LEU A 80 -2.17 25.50 7.25
C LEU A 80 -2.96 25.75 8.54
N ALA A 81 -2.38 25.42 9.70
CA ALA A 81 -2.97 25.68 11.01
C ALA A 81 -1.90 26.13 12.04
N PRO A 82 -1.38 27.37 11.92
CA PRO A 82 -0.34 27.87 12.81
C PRO A 82 -0.81 27.91 14.27
N GLY A 83 0.13 27.68 15.21
CA GLY A 83 -0.14 27.69 16.65
C GLY A 83 -0.99 26.52 17.19
N SER A 84 -1.41 25.60 16.32
CA SER A 84 -2.33 24.51 16.68
C SER A 84 -1.62 23.16 16.87
N PRO A 85 -2.27 22.16 17.50
CA PRO A 85 -1.70 20.81 17.65
C PRO A 85 -1.69 20.00 16.34
N TRP A 86 -2.27 20.49 15.24
CA TRP A 86 -2.43 19.71 14.00
C TRP A 86 -1.10 19.24 13.37
N LYS A 87 0.04 19.88 13.70
CA LYS A 87 1.38 19.38 13.34
C LYS A 87 1.66 17.95 13.84
N TRP A 88 0.96 17.50 14.88
CA TRP A 88 1.07 16.13 15.39
C TRP A 88 0.50 15.10 14.43
N VAL A 89 -0.47 15.46 13.58
CA VAL A 89 -0.98 14.56 12.53
C VAL A 89 0.15 14.16 11.59
N GLY A 90 0.93 15.13 11.10
CA GLY A 90 2.09 14.85 10.26
C GLY A 90 3.18 14.05 10.99
N ARG A 91 3.42 14.31 12.28
CA ARG A 91 4.41 13.57 13.08
C ARG A 91 3.99 12.11 13.30
N ILE A 92 2.72 11.88 13.61
CA ILE A 92 2.14 10.54 13.73
C ILE A 92 2.21 9.83 12.37
N GLY A 93 1.94 10.54 11.27
CA GLY A 93 2.11 10.02 9.92
C GLY A 93 3.54 9.56 9.61
N VAL A 94 4.54 10.40 9.89
CA VAL A 94 5.96 10.05 9.73
C VAL A 94 6.35 8.86 10.61
N LEU A 95 5.92 8.83 11.87
CA LEU A 95 6.16 7.70 12.77
C LEU A 95 5.48 6.42 12.27
N GLY A 96 4.23 6.53 11.80
CA GLY A 96 3.46 5.43 11.22
C GLY A 96 4.14 4.85 9.99
N CYS A 97 4.59 5.69 9.05
CA CYS A 97 5.36 5.24 7.89
C CYS A 97 6.72 4.66 8.25
N PHE A 98 7.39 5.17 9.29
CA PHE A 98 8.63 4.60 9.81
C PHE A 98 8.42 3.17 10.35
N LEU A 99 7.41 2.98 11.20
CA LEU A 99 7.05 1.68 11.75
C LEU A 99 6.54 0.74 10.66
N LEU A 100 5.73 1.24 9.73
CA LEU A 100 5.26 0.46 8.58
C LEU A 100 6.45 -0.04 7.76
N LEU A 101 7.35 0.87 7.38
CA LEU A 101 8.50 0.53 6.55
C LEU A 101 9.44 -0.47 7.23
N SER A 102 9.57 -0.46 8.56
CA SER A 102 10.48 -1.37 9.26
C SER A 102 10.07 -2.84 9.08
N PHE A 103 8.81 -3.21 9.32
CA PHE A 103 8.34 -4.59 9.12
C PHE A 103 8.00 -4.88 7.65
N TYR A 104 7.52 -3.90 6.89
CA TYR A 104 7.25 -4.03 5.46
C TYR A 104 8.52 -4.38 4.67
N SER A 105 9.67 -3.82 5.07
CA SER A 105 10.97 -4.12 4.45
C SER A 105 11.46 -5.55 4.74
N VAL A 106 10.99 -6.19 5.81
CA VAL A 106 11.28 -7.61 6.10
C VAL A 106 10.59 -8.48 5.05
N VAL A 107 9.30 -8.25 4.83
CA VAL A 107 8.52 -8.94 3.77
C VAL A 107 9.12 -8.65 2.40
N GLY A 108 9.49 -7.39 2.13
CA GLY A 108 10.23 -6.99 0.93
C GLY A 108 11.53 -7.76 0.73
N GLY A 109 12.28 -7.99 1.81
CA GLY A 109 13.49 -8.81 1.80
C GLY A 109 13.23 -10.25 1.38
N TRP A 110 12.18 -10.88 1.92
CA TRP A 110 11.78 -12.22 1.51
C TRP A 110 11.41 -12.26 0.03
N ILE A 111 10.64 -11.27 -0.45
CA ILE A 111 10.25 -11.18 -1.86
C ILE A 111 11.48 -11.05 -2.76
N ILE A 112 12.50 -10.29 -2.38
CA ILE A 112 13.76 -10.21 -3.14
C ILE A 112 14.43 -11.58 -3.21
N ILE A 113 14.57 -12.27 -2.08
CA ILE A 113 15.22 -13.58 -2.00
C ILE A 113 14.47 -14.59 -2.88
N TYR A 114 13.15 -14.69 -2.73
CA TYR A 114 12.31 -15.56 -3.53
C TYR A 114 12.36 -15.19 -5.02
N SER A 115 12.31 -13.90 -5.36
CA SER A 115 12.45 -13.46 -6.76
C SER A 115 13.80 -13.92 -7.34
N GLY A 116 14.89 -13.76 -6.60
CA GLY A 116 16.22 -14.24 -7.00
C GLY A 116 16.30 -15.74 -7.19
N LEU A 117 15.70 -16.53 -6.29
CA LEU A 117 15.61 -17.99 -6.40
C LEU A 117 14.69 -18.44 -7.54
N SER A 118 13.66 -17.67 -7.87
CA SER A 118 12.69 -18.02 -8.91
C SER A 118 13.27 -17.95 -10.33
N ILE A 119 14.22 -17.05 -10.59
CA ILE A 119 14.84 -16.86 -11.90
C ILE A 119 15.53 -18.13 -12.42
N PRO A 120 16.39 -18.82 -11.65
CA PRO A 120 16.96 -20.11 -12.05
C PRO A 120 16.01 -21.30 -11.82
N GLY A 121 14.75 -21.07 -11.43
CA GLY A 121 13.78 -22.14 -11.15
C GLY A 121 13.98 -22.88 -9.82
N LYS A 122 14.79 -22.33 -8.89
CA LYS A 122 15.20 -22.98 -7.62
C LYS A 122 14.10 -23.10 -6.57
N ILE A 123 12.91 -22.54 -6.81
CA ILE A 123 11.76 -22.68 -5.89
C ILE A 123 10.95 -23.93 -6.21
N ILE A 124 10.71 -24.21 -7.50
CA ILE A 124 9.91 -25.37 -7.93
C ILE A 124 10.90 -26.44 -8.37
N GLU A 125 11.38 -27.20 -7.39
CA GLU A 125 12.19 -28.40 -7.60
C GLU A 125 11.42 -29.63 -7.11
N GLU A 126 11.79 -30.80 -7.63
CA GLU A 126 11.13 -32.06 -7.27
C GLU A 126 11.37 -32.37 -5.78
N GLY A 127 10.30 -32.68 -5.05
CA GLY A 127 10.36 -32.97 -3.61
C GLY A 127 10.48 -31.74 -2.70
N THR A 128 10.43 -30.51 -3.22
CA THR A 128 10.45 -29.30 -2.39
C THR A 128 9.22 -29.22 -1.48
N LYS A 129 9.46 -29.08 -0.17
CA LYS A 129 8.43 -28.73 0.81
C LYS A 129 8.43 -27.22 1.02
N TYR A 130 7.47 -26.52 0.44
CA TYR A 130 7.40 -25.05 0.53
C TYR A 130 7.32 -24.49 1.95
N PRO A 131 6.61 -25.12 2.92
CA PRO A 131 6.65 -24.67 4.32
C PRO A 131 8.07 -24.70 4.92
N ASP A 132 8.85 -25.72 4.57
CA ASP A 132 10.23 -25.89 5.06
C ASP A 132 11.17 -24.86 4.42
N LEU A 133 11.01 -24.62 3.11
CA LEU A 133 11.76 -23.57 2.39
C LEU A 133 11.45 -22.18 2.98
N PHE A 134 10.17 -21.89 3.23
CA PHE A 134 9.75 -20.65 3.85
C PHE A 134 10.32 -20.52 5.26
N GLY A 135 10.15 -21.55 6.10
CA GLY A 135 10.70 -21.59 7.45
C GLY A 135 12.21 -21.38 7.45
N MET A 136 12.97 -22.01 6.54
CA MET A 136 14.42 -21.83 6.41
C MET A 136 14.79 -20.36 6.12
N ILE A 137 14.12 -19.73 5.15
CA ILE A 137 14.40 -18.35 4.75
C ILE A 137 14.03 -17.36 5.86
N THR A 138 12.88 -17.52 6.52
CA THR A 138 12.42 -16.56 7.53
C THR A 138 13.06 -16.76 8.89
N SER A 139 13.43 -17.98 9.26
CA SER A 139 14.05 -18.26 10.56
C SER A 139 15.56 -18.05 10.58
N SER A 140 16.22 -18.11 9.41
CA SER A 140 17.67 -17.87 9.30
C SER A 140 18.00 -16.38 9.51
N PRO A 141 18.71 -16.02 10.60
CA PRO A 141 19.01 -14.62 10.90
C PRO A 141 19.80 -13.92 9.78
N LEU A 142 20.78 -14.62 9.20
CA LEU A 142 21.65 -14.06 8.17
C LEU A 142 20.88 -13.79 6.87
N ILE A 143 20.01 -14.73 6.46
CA ILE A 143 19.20 -14.60 5.25
C ILE A 143 18.15 -13.50 5.43
N SER A 144 17.40 -13.54 6.54
CA SER A 144 16.33 -12.56 6.82
C SER A 144 16.87 -11.14 6.96
N ILE A 145 17.96 -10.93 7.73
CA ILE A 145 18.61 -9.62 7.88
C ILE A 145 19.28 -9.19 6.57
N GLY A 146 19.89 -10.11 5.83
CA GLY A 146 20.50 -9.82 4.52
C GLY A 146 19.47 -9.34 3.49
N GLY A 147 18.30 -10.01 3.43
CA GLY A 147 17.18 -9.59 2.59
C GLY A 147 16.63 -8.22 2.99
N LEU A 148 16.43 -7.98 4.29
CA LEU A 148 16.03 -6.68 4.83
C LEU A 148 17.02 -5.57 4.43
N ALA A 149 18.33 -5.82 4.60
CA ALA A 149 19.38 -4.87 4.24
C ALA A 149 19.32 -4.54 2.74
N LEU A 150 19.25 -5.57 1.88
CA LEU A 150 19.20 -5.39 0.44
C LEU A 150 17.95 -4.60 -0.01
N PHE A 151 16.78 -4.91 0.56
CA PHE A 151 15.55 -4.19 0.25
C PHE A 151 15.65 -2.71 0.62
N ILE A 152 16.20 -2.39 1.81
CA ILE A 152 16.38 -1.01 2.25
C ILE A 152 17.45 -0.30 1.41
N LEU A 153 18.53 -0.97 1.01
CA LEU A 153 19.55 -0.39 0.15
C LEU A 153 18.97 0.06 -1.20
N ILE A 154 18.09 -0.73 -1.82
CA ILE A 154 17.40 -0.33 -3.06
C ILE A 154 16.54 0.91 -2.82
N ASN A 155 15.80 0.95 -1.71
CA ASN A 155 15.00 2.11 -1.32
C ASN A 155 15.84 3.37 -1.14
N VAL A 156 16.91 3.29 -0.34
CA VAL A 156 17.82 4.42 -0.10
C VAL A 156 18.46 4.91 -1.39
N PHE A 157 18.88 3.98 -2.26
CA PHE A 157 19.45 4.32 -3.56
C PHE A 157 18.45 5.14 -4.39
N VAL A 158 17.21 4.68 -4.54
CA VAL A 158 16.19 5.42 -5.30
C VAL A 158 15.88 6.78 -4.67
N ILE A 159 15.67 6.84 -3.34
CA ILE A 159 15.27 8.07 -2.65
C ILE A 159 16.40 9.11 -2.63
N SER A 160 17.66 8.69 -2.54
CA SER A 160 18.82 9.58 -2.58
C SER A 160 18.95 10.35 -3.91
N ASN A 161 18.43 9.79 -5.01
CA ASN A 161 18.40 10.41 -6.34
C ASN A 161 17.28 11.45 -6.53
N GLY A 162 16.42 11.68 -5.54
CA GLY A 162 15.36 12.70 -5.61
C GLY A 162 14.04 12.23 -6.21
N ILE A 163 13.09 13.17 -6.31
CA ILE A 163 11.74 12.87 -6.82
C ILE A 163 11.76 12.47 -8.30
N GLN A 164 12.34 13.30 -9.18
CA GLN A 164 12.31 13.06 -10.63
C GLN A 164 13.23 11.90 -11.05
N ASN A 165 14.51 11.96 -10.65
CA ASN A 165 15.53 11.00 -11.09
C ASN A 165 15.49 9.68 -10.31
N GLY A 166 14.85 9.66 -9.14
CA GLY A 166 14.66 8.48 -8.32
C GLY A 166 13.24 7.92 -8.47
N ILE A 167 12.31 8.45 -7.66
CA ILE A 167 10.96 7.90 -7.47
C ILE A 167 10.18 7.86 -8.79
N GLU A 168 10.10 8.97 -9.51
CA GLU A 168 9.33 9.09 -10.75
C GLU A 168 9.90 8.18 -11.83
N LYS A 169 11.24 8.18 -11.99
CA LYS A 169 11.92 7.30 -12.95
C LYS A 169 11.66 5.83 -12.65
N ALA A 170 11.78 5.40 -11.39
CA ALA A 170 11.51 4.01 -11.00
C ALA A 170 10.07 3.61 -11.32
N ASN A 171 9.09 4.40 -10.88
CA ASN A 171 7.67 4.14 -11.11
C ASN A 171 7.29 4.15 -12.60
N LYS A 172 7.92 4.99 -13.42
CA LYS A 172 7.68 5.06 -14.87
C LYS A 172 7.97 3.75 -15.59
N TYR A 173 8.89 2.92 -15.08
CA TYR A 173 9.18 1.60 -15.66
C TYR A 173 8.51 0.46 -14.90
N MET A 174 8.56 0.48 -13.56
CA MET A 174 8.08 -0.62 -12.72
C MET A 174 6.56 -0.79 -12.83
N MET A 175 5.79 0.31 -12.88
CA MET A 175 4.33 0.23 -12.95
C MET A 175 3.82 -0.36 -14.28
N PRO A 176 4.27 0.09 -15.47
CA PRO A 176 3.87 -0.55 -16.73
C PRO A 176 4.27 -2.03 -16.81
N ILE A 177 5.48 -2.39 -16.38
CA ILE A 177 5.93 -3.79 -16.42
C ILE A 177 5.08 -4.66 -15.48
N LEU A 178 4.76 -4.15 -14.29
CA LEU A 178 3.83 -4.81 -13.36
C LEU A 178 2.48 -5.11 -14.02
N PHE A 179 1.90 -4.16 -14.76
CA PHE A 179 0.65 -4.41 -15.49
C PHE A 179 0.80 -5.47 -16.58
N ILE A 180 1.89 -5.43 -17.35
CA ILE A 180 2.18 -6.44 -18.37
C ILE A 180 2.23 -7.84 -17.74
N PHE A 181 2.97 -7.99 -16.63
CA PHE A 181 3.06 -9.27 -15.93
C PHE A 181 1.72 -9.75 -15.40
N PHE A 182 0.89 -8.85 -14.86
CA PHE A 182 -0.48 -9.20 -14.50
C PHE A 182 -1.29 -9.73 -15.68
N ILE A 183 -1.25 -9.08 -16.83
CA ILE A 183 -1.99 -9.53 -18.01
C ILE A 183 -1.55 -10.95 -18.42
N VAL A 184 -0.24 -11.22 -18.46
CA VAL A 184 0.28 -12.56 -18.76
C VAL A 184 -0.24 -13.60 -17.76
N LEU A 185 -0.22 -13.28 -16.47
CA LEU A 185 -0.69 -14.18 -15.42
C LEU A 185 -2.19 -14.41 -15.45
N VAL A 186 -2.99 -13.37 -15.71
CA VAL A 186 -4.44 -13.49 -15.84
C VAL A 186 -4.78 -14.37 -17.04
N VAL A 187 -4.16 -14.15 -18.20
CA VAL A 187 -4.36 -15.00 -19.39
C VAL A 187 -4.03 -16.45 -19.05
N ARG A 188 -2.92 -16.71 -18.35
CA ARG A 188 -2.59 -18.07 -17.94
C ARG A 188 -3.62 -18.64 -16.96
N SER A 189 -3.99 -17.89 -15.95
CA SER A 189 -4.90 -18.29 -14.87
C SER A 189 -6.28 -18.69 -15.42
N VAL A 190 -6.85 -17.89 -16.32
CA VAL A 190 -8.19 -18.14 -16.87
C VAL A 190 -8.24 -19.24 -17.94
N THR A 191 -7.08 -19.70 -18.43
CA THR A 191 -6.99 -20.79 -19.42
C THR A 191 -6.74 -22.16 -18.79
N LEU A 192 -6.67 -22.25 -17.46
CA LEU A 192 -6.55 -23.52 -16.75
C LEU A 192 -7.88 -24.29 -16.76
N ASP A 193 -7.79 -25.61 -16.77
CA ASP A 193 -8.95 -26.47 -16.56
C ASP A 193 -9.52 -26.22 -15.15
N GLY A 194 -10.84 -26.04 -15.04
CA GLY A 194 -11.50 -25.69 -13.78
C GLY A 194 -11.47 -24.20 -13.40
N ALA A 195 -10.74 -23.35 -14.15
CA ALA A 195 -10.64 -21.91 -13.89
C ALA A 195 -11.99 -21.18 -13.82
N LEU A 196 -12.98 -21.66 -14.57
CA LEU A 196 -14.29 -21.02 -14.68
C LEU A 196 -15.01 -20.90 -13.33
N GLU A 197 -14.81 -21.84 -12.41
CA GLU A 197 -15.41 -21.79 -11.07
C GLU A 197 -14.82 -20.63 -10.25
N GLY A 198 -13.50 -20.46 -10.28
CA GLY A 198 -12.84 -19.32 -9.62
C GLY A 198 -13.22 -17.98 -10.25
N ILE A 199 -13.39 -17.92 -11.57
CA ILE A 199 -13.89 -16.71 -12.27
C ILE A 199 -15.32 -16.40 -11.82
N ARG A 200 -16.21 -17.40 -11.75
CA ARG A 200 -17.59 -17.22 -11.28
C ARG A 200 -17.61 -16.78 -9.82
N PHE A 201 -16.82 -17.40 -8.97
CA PHE A 201 -16.70 -17.00 -7.57
C PHE A 201 -16.30 -15.53 -7.41
N PHE A 202 -15.38 -15.04 -8.25
CA PHE A 202 -14.86 -13.68 -8.14
C PHE A 202 -15.70 -12.62 -8.89
N LEU A 203 -16.32 -12.95 -10.02
CA LEU A 203 -17.02 -11.97 -10.86
C LEU A 203 -18.56 -12.07 -10.81
N ASN A 204 -19.13 -13.14 -10.26
CA ASN A 204 -20.57 -13.28 -10.07
C ASN A 204 -20.94 -13.00 -8.60
N PRO A 205 -21.43 -11.78 -8.28
CA PRO A 205 -21.68 -11.39 -6.90
C PRO A 205 -22.85 -12.16 -6.28
N ASP A 206 -22.59 -12.85 -5.17
CA ASP A 206 -23.59 -13.50 -4.34
C ASP A 206 -23.74 -12.77 -2.99
N PHE A 207 -24.75 -11.91 -2.88
CA PHE A 207 -25.01 -11.12 -1.68
C PHE A 207 -25.52 -11.95 -0.49
N SER A 208 -25.96 -13.18 -0.71
CA SER A 208 -26.40 -14.08 0.37
C SER A 208 -25.24 -14.53 1.27
N LYS A 209 -24.01 -14.44 0.75
CA LYS A 209 -22.77 -14.78 1.46
C LYS A 209 -22.13 -13.61 2.21
N ILE A 210 -22.72 -12.42 2.14
CA ILE A 210 -22.18 -11.22 2.80
C ILE A 210 -22.69 -11.12 4.23
N THR A 211 -21.75 -11.08 5.17
CA THR A 211 -22.00 -10.82 6.59
C THR A 211 -21.74 -9.35 6.92
N GLY A 212 -22.22 -8.88 8.08
CA GLY A 212 -21.85 -7.53 8.57
C GLY A 212 -20.34 -7.36 8.75
N GLU A 213 -19.66 -8.43 9.15
CA GLU A 213 -18.19 -8.48 9.25
C GLU A 213 -17.50 -8.33 7.89
N ALA A 214 -17.99 -9.00 6.84
CA ALA A 214 -17.49 -8.86 5.48
C ALA A 214 -17.59 -7.41 4.97
N VAL A 215 -18.66 -6.70 5.33
CA VAL A 215 -18.81 -5.26 5.01
C VAL A 215 -17.76 -4.42 5.73
N LEU A 216 -17.49 -4.69 7.01
CA LEU A 216 -16.46 -3.99 7.79
C LEU A 216 -15.04 -4.29 7.27
N TYR A 217 -14.78 -5.52 6.81
CA TYR A 217 -13.53 -5.86 6.12
C TYR A 217 -13.38 -5.14 4.79
N ALA A 218 -14.44 -5.03 3.98
CA ALA A 218 -14.40 -4.30 2.73
C ALA A 218 -14.10 -2.81 2.96
N LEU A 219 -14.69 -2.23 4.02
CA LEU A 219 -14.40 -0.88 4.46
C LEU A 219 -12.93 -0.70 4.84
N GLY A 220 -12.42 -1.53 5.75
CA GLY A 220 -11.03 -1.47 6.19
C GLY A 220 -10.03 -1.66 5.04
N GLN A 221 -10.33 -2.61 4.14
CA GLN A 221 -9.50 -2.90 2.98
C GLN A 221 -9.45 -1.72 1.99
N SER A 222 -10.53 -0.95 1.86
CA SER A 222 -10.55 0.26 1.05
C SER A 222 -9.56 1.32 1.53
N PHE A 223 -9.45 1.56 2.84
CA PHE A 223 -8.45 2.47 3.40
C PHE A 223 -7.02 1.96 3.19
N PHE A 224 -6.79 0.68 3.53
CA PHE A 224 -5.47 0.08 3.46
C PHE A 224 -4.93 0.06 2.03
N SER A 225 -5.80 -0.23 1.04
CA SER A 225 -5.40 -0.36 -0.36
C SER A 225 -4.99 0.97 -1.01
N LEU A 226 -5.38 2.13 -0.49
CA LEU A 226 -5.01 3.43 -1.07
C LEU A 226 -3.83 4.10 -0.35
N ALA A 227 -3.28 3.47 0.68
CA ALA A 227 -2.22 4.04 1.53
C ALA A 227 -2.56 5.43 2.11
N VAL A 228 -3.86 5.69 2.34
CA VAL A 228 -4.37 6.95 2.93
C VAL A 228 -4.43 6.84 4.44
N GLY A 229 -4.06 7.91 5.15
CA GLY A 229 -4.09 7.97 6.62
C GLY A 229 -2.75 8.31 7.27
N PHE A 230 -1.62 8.10 6.57
CA PHE A 230 -0.28 8.44 7.09
C PHE A 230 0.29 9.76 6.58
N SER A 231 -0.49 10.58 5.87
CA SER A 231 0.03 11.81 5.24
C SER A 231 1.16 11.57 4.21
N CYS A 232 1.30 10.34 3.71
CA CYS A 232 2.24 10.02 2.65
C CYS A 232 1.85 10.76 1.36
N MET A 233 0.55 10.78 1.04
CA MET A 233 0.01 11.45 -0.14
C MET A 233 0.02 12.97 0.03
N VAL A 234 -0.02 13.49 1.26
CA VAL A 234 0.29 14.90 1.55
C VAL A 234 1.71 15.26 1.09
N THR A 235 2.70 14.42 1.38
CA THR A 235 4.09 14.67 0.97
C THR A 235 4.22 14.63 -0.56
N TYR A 236 3.67 13.59 -1.21
CA TYR A 236 3.74 13.45 -2.67
C TYR A 236 3.07 14.61 -3.42
N SER A 237 1.88 15.02 -2.97
CA SER A 237 1.14 16.12 -3.61
C SER A 237 1.76 17.50 -3.33
N SER A 238 2.64 17.63 -2.34
CA SER A 238 3.37 18.88 -2.09
C SER A 238 4.34 19.26 -3.23
N TYR A 239 4.72 18.27 -4.05
CA TYR A 239 5.55 18.42 -5.25
C TYR A 239 4.71 18.64 -6.53
N LEU A 240 3.38 18.67 -6.41
CA LEU A 240 2.45 18.79 -7.55
C LEU A 240 2.28 20.24 -8.00
N LYS A 241 2.30 20.44 -9.32
CA LYS A 241 2.05 21.74 -9.94
C LYS A 241 0.55 22.12 -9.88
N LYS A 242 0.26 23.42 -9.98
CA LYS A 242 -1.09 23.99 -9.82
C LYS A 242 -1.98 23.83 -11.06
N ASP A 243 -1.37 23.56 -12.22
CA ASP A 243 -2.04 23.29 -13.50
C ASP A 243 -2.63 21.86 -13.60
N VAL A 244 -2.26 20.96 -12.70
CA VAL A 244 -2.76 19.58 -12.68
C VAL A 244 -4.07 19.48 -11.88
N SER A 245 -5.10 18.81 -12.40
CA SER A 245 -6.32 18.52 -11.61
C SER A 245 -6.06 17.50 -10.50
N ILE A 246 -6.35 17.87 -9.24
CA ILE A 246 -6.34 16.93 -8.11
C ILE A 246 -7.43 15.87 -8.24
N PRO A 247 -8.72 16.22 -8.45
CA PRO A 247 -9.79 15.23 -8.55
C PRO A 247 -9.54 14.21 -9.65
N ALA A 248 -9.09 14.65 -10.83
CA ALA A 248 -8.80 13.73 -11.93
C ALA A 248 -7.62 12.80 -11.60
N SER A 249 -6.54 13.33 -11.01
CA SER A 249 -5.37 12.53 -10.67
C SER A 249 -5.67 11.50 -9.57
N ALA A 250 -6.41 11.89 -8.53
CA ALA A 250 -6.86 10.98 -7.48
C ALA A 250 -7.79 9.88 -8.06
N THR A 251 -8.70 10.25 -8.96
CA THR A 251 -9.58 9.30 -9.64
C THR A 251 -8.78 8.29 -10.48
N SER A 252 -7.76 8.73 -11.21
CA SER A 252 -6.87 7.82 -11.95
C SER A 252 -6.14 6.84 -11.03
N VAL A 253 -5.59 7.32 -9.92
CA VAL A 253 -4.90 6.47 -8.92
C VAL A 253 -5.86 5.41 -8.36
N VAL A 254 -7.08 5.81 -8.00
CA VAL A 254 -8.09 4.90 -7.46
C VAL A 254 -8.52 3.85 -8.48
N TRP A 255 -8.76 4.25 -9.73
CA TRP A 255 -9.09 3.29 -10.79
C TRP A 255 -7.96 2.33 -11.09
N MET A 256 -6.71 2.78 -11.11
CA MET A 256 -5.55 1.91 -11.24
C MET A 256 -5.48 0.90 -10.09
N ASN A 257 -5.74 1.34 -8.86
CA ASN A 257 -5.75 0.46 -7.70
C ASN A 257 -6.87 -0.61 -7.81
N ILE A 258 -8.10 -0.20 -8.12
CA ILE A 258 -9.23 -1.13 -8.36
C ILE A 258 -8.90 -2.11 -9.48
N PHE A 259 -8.30 -1.62 -10.57
CA PHE A 259 -7.92 -2.46 -11.71
C PHE A 259 -6.84 -3.48 -11.32
N VAL A 260 -5.84 -3.10 -10.52
CA VAL A 260 -4.86 -4.05 -9.99
C VAL A 260 -5.51 -5.07 -9.06
N SER A 261 -6.42 -4.67 -8.17
CA SER A 261 -7.16 -5.62 -7.32
C SER A 261 -7.98 -6.61 -8.15
N LEU A 262 -8.62 -6.15 -9.24
CA LEU A 262 -9.30 -7.01 -10.20
C LEU A 262 -8.32 -8.02 -10.85
N LEU A 263 -7.18 -7.54 -11.35
CA LEU A 263 -6.17 -8.40 -11.98
C LEU A 263 -5.57 -9.40 -10.99
N ALA A 264 -5.35 -9.00 -9.73
CA ALA A 264 -4.87 -9.88 -8.68
C ALA A 264 -5.89 -10.98 -8.35
N GLY A 265 -7.18 -10.62 -8.21
CA GLY A 265 -8.25 -11.61 -8.04
C GLY A 265 -8.34 -12.58 -9.21
N LEU A 266 -8.28 -12.09 -10.45
CA LEU A 266 -8.28 -12.93 -11.66
C LEU A 266 -7.00 -13.74 -11.84
N ALA A 267 -5.87 -13.32 -11.30
CA ALA A 267 -4.65 -14.12 -11.32
C ALA A 267 -4.72 -15.26 -10.29
N ILE A 268 -5.32 -15.02 -9.12
CA ILE A 268 -5.28 -15.95 -7.98
C ILE A 268 -6.49 -16.90 -7.93
N PHE A 269 -7.73 -16.42 -8.04
CA PHE A 269 -8.90 -17.25 -7.82
C PHE A 269 -9.07 -18.40 -8.82
N PRO A 270 -8.92 -18.20 -10.15
CA PRO A 270 -9.08 -19.30 -11.09
C PRO A 270 -8.05 -20.40 -10.84
N VAL A 271 -6.82 -20.00 -10.50
CA VAL A 271 -5.71 -20.88 -10.13
C VAL A 271 -6.02 -21.66 -8.83
N VAL A 272 -6.45 -21.00 -7.77
CA VAL A 272 -6.78 -21.66 -6.49
C VAL A 272 -7.91 -22.69 -6.64
N PHE A 273 -8.95 -22.37 -7.42
CA PHE A 273 -10.07 -23.28 -7.67
C PHE A 273 -9.69 -24.45 -8.59
N ALA A 274 -8.92 -24.19 -9.65
CA ALA A 274 -8.45 -25.23 -10.58
C ALA A 274 -7.68 -26.37 -9.87
N PHE A 275 -6.98 -26.04 -8.79
CA PHE A 275 -6.19 -27.00 -8.00
C PHE A 275 -6.81 -27.36 -6.64
N GLY A 276 -8.07 -26.97 -6.39
CA GLY A 276 -8.83 -27.35 -5.19
C GLY A 276 -8.19 -26.90 -3.87
N LEU A 277 -7.51 -25.75 -3.85
CA LEU A 277 -6.89 -25.22 -2.63
C LEU A 277 -7.81 -24.26 -1.89
N GLU A 278 -7.66 -24.18 -0.57
CA GLU A 278 -8.33 -23.18 0.25
C GLU A 278 -7.50 -21.89 0.35
N PRO A 279 -8.12 -20.69 0.33
CA PRO A 279 -7.41 -19.44 0.60
C PRO A 279 -6.87 -19.42 2.03
N THR A 280 -5.54 -19.30 2.20
CA THR A 280 -4.91 -19.20 3.54
C THR A 280 -4.48 -17.78 3.89
N GLU A 281 -4.47 -17.45 5.18
CA GLU A 281 -3.97 -16.16 5.70
C GLU A 281 -2.45 -16.05 5.72
N GLY A 282 -1.98 -14.80 5.72
CA GLY A 282 -0.61 -14.51 6.11
C GLY A 282 0.44 -14.68 4.99
N PRO A 283 1.73 -14.49 5.32
CA PRO A 283 2.83 -14.70 4.38
C PRO A 283 2.84 -16.10 3.74
N GLY A 284 2.23 -17.09 4.40
CA GLY A 284 2.09 -18.46 3.89
C GLY A 284 1.39 -18.54 2.53
N LEU A 285 0.42 -17.67 2.22
CA LEU A 285 -0.23 -17.68 0.90
C LEU A 285 0.78 -17.48 -0.23
N LEU A 286 1.66 -16.49 -0.09
CA LEU A 286 2.61 -16.12 -1.13
C LEU A 286 3.77 -17.11 -1.27
N PHE A 287 4.29 -17.58 -0.14
CA PHE A 287 5.53 -18.35 -0.12
C PHE A 287 5.32 -19.87 0.00
N ILE A 288 4.09 -20.30 0.27
CA ILE A 288 3.71 -21.72 0.40
C ILE A 288 2.67 -22.07 -0.63
N VAL A 289 1.50 -21.42 -0.61
CA VAL A 289 0.38 -21.80 -1.48
C VAL A 289 0.67 -21.51 -2.94
N LEU A 290 1.10 -20.29 -3.28
CA LEU A 290 1.37 -19.96 -4.69
C LEU A 290 2.44 -20.88 -5.32
N PRO A 291 3.61 -21.12 -4.71
CA PRO A 291 4.56 -22.12 -5.23
C PRO A 291 3.96 -23.52 -5.38
N THR A 292 3.12 -23.96 -4.44
CA THR A 292 2.40 -25.24 -4.51
C THR A 292 1.48 -25.31 -5.72
N VAL A 293 0.82 -24.21 -6.05
CA VAL A 293 -0.05 -24.18 -7.21
C VAL A 293 0.76 -24.14 -8.51
N PHE A 294 1.72 -23.22 -8.59
CA PHE A 294 2.51 -23.07 -9.80
C PHE A 294 3.30 -24.34 -10.13
N SER A 295 3.72 -25.14 -9.15
CA SER A 295 4.41 -26.41 -9.42
C SER A 295 3.55 -27.47 -10.10
N GLN A 296 2.23 -27.39 -9.97
CA GLN A 296 1.28 -28.26 -10.65
C GLN A 296 0.94 -27.77 -12.07
N MET A 297 1.41 -26.57 -12.45
CA MET A 297 1.15 -25.97 -13.75
C MET A 297 2.28 -26.23 -14.74
N PRO A 298 1.96 -26.52 -16.01
CA PRO A 298 2.92 -26.40 -17.10
C PRO A 298 3.54 -25.00 -17.13
N LEU A 299 4.87 -24.94 -17.22
CA LEU A 299 5.68 -23.72 -17.13
C LEU A 299 5.51 -22.94 -15.81
N GLY A 300 5.16 -23.65 -14.73
CA GLY A 300 4.98 -23.11 -13.38
C GLY A 300 6.10 -22.19 -12.89
N GLN A 301 7.35 -22.59 -13.14
CA GLN A 301 8.55 -21.80 -12.79
C GLN A 301 8.52 -20.40 -13.41
N LEU A 302 8.12 -20.28 -14.69
CA LEU A 302 8.02 -19.00 -15.38
C LEU A 302 6.94 -18.11 -14.75
N PHE A 303 5.74 -18.65 -14.52
CA PHE A 303 4.63 -17.87 -13.98
C PHE A 303 4.86 -17.47 -12.52
N LEU A 304 5.45 -18.34 -11.70
CA LEU A 304 5.86 -17.99 -10.34
C LEU A 304 6.93 -16.88 -10.36
N CYS A 305 7.91 -16.97 -11.25
CA CYS A 305 8.95 -15.94 -11.40
C CYS A 305 8.34 -14.59 -11.79
N LEU A 306 7.44 -14.56 -12.79
CA LEU A 306 6.71 -13.34 -13.17
C LEU A 306 5.89 -12.78 -12.00
N PHE A 307 5.21 -13.64 -11.24
CA PHE A 307 4.45 -13.24 -10.06
C PHE A 307 5.35 -12.63 -8.98
N LEU A 308 6.49 -13.24 -8.68
CA LEU A 308 7.39 -12.72 -7.65
C LEU A 308 8.04 -11.40 -8.07
N ILE A 309 8.41 -11.24 -9.35
CA ILE A 309 8.97 -9.98 -9.86
C ILE A 309 7.92 -8.86 -9.89
N LEU A 310 6.68 -9.12 -10.33
CA LEU A 310 5.63 -8.10 -10.30
C LEU A 310 5.32 -7.67 -8.86
N PHE A 311 5.34 -8.63 -7.93
CA PHE A 311 5.09 -8.36 -6.53
C PHE A 311 6.25 -7.57 -5.93
N LEU A 312 7.50 -7.90 -6.27
CA LEU A 312 8.67 -7.11 -5.92
C LEU A 312 8.55 -5.66 -6.39
N PHE A 313 8.06 -5.45 -7.62
CA PHE A 313 7.86 -4.10 -8.15
C PHE A 313 6.83 -3.32 -7.34
N ALA A 314 5.66 -3.92 -7.05
CA ALA A 314 4.63 -3.30 -6.22
C ALA A 314 5.14 -2.96 -4.81
N THR A 315 5.89 -3.88 -4.19
CA THR A 315 6.44 -3.70 -2.85
C THR A 315 7.48 -2.58 -2.83
N LEU A 316 8.36 -2.51 -3.83
CA LEU A 316 9.37 -1.45 -3.93
C LEU A 316 8.75 -0.07 -4.19
N THR A 317 7.78 0.04 -5.11
CA THR A 317 7.14 1.32 -5.40
C THR A 317 6.41 1.88 -4.19
N SER A 318 5.79 1.02 -3.39
CA SER A 318 5.13 1.41 -2.15
C SER A 318 6.15 1.85 -1.09
N SER A 319 7.23 1.10 -0.91
CA SER A 319 8.27 1.41 0.09
C SER A 319 9.02 2.72 -0.20
N PHE A 320 9.16 3.10 -1.48
CA PHE A 320 9.71 4.41 -1.85
C PHE A 320 8.89 5.55 -1.23
N SER A 321 7.56 5.42 -1.20
CA SER A 321 6.67 6.45 -0.63
C SER A 321 6.77 6.55 0.89
N LEU A 322 6.93 5.40 1.55
CA LEU A 322 7.11 5.32 3.00
C LEU A 322 8.46 5.89 3.45
N LEU A 323 9.54 5.67 2.68
CA LEU A 323 10.84 6.27 3.00
C LEU A 323 10.84 7.77 2.68
N GLU A 324 10.15 8.20 1.61
CA GLU A 324 10.12 9.61 1.19
C GLU A 324 9.54 10.52 2.26
N ILE A 325 8.42 10.16 2.89
CA ILE A 325 7.82 10.99 3.93
C ILE A 325 8.78 11.21 5.12
N ILE A 326 9.58 10.19 5.46
CA ILE A 326 10.61 10.30 6.50
C ILE A 326 11.71 11.25 6.05
N VAL A 327 12.27 11.06 4.86
CA VAL A 327 13.36 11.89 4.32
C VAL A 327 12.91 13.34 4.12
N ALA A 328 11.69 13.56 3.63
CA ALA A 328 11.11 14.88 3.43
C ALA A 328 10.99 15.65 4.76
N ALA A 329 10.53 14.99 5.83
CA ALA A 329 10.42 15.61 7.16
C ALA A 329 11.75 16.20 7.65
N PHE A 330 12.86 15.49 7.44
CA PHE A 330 14.19 15.92 7.88
C PHE A 330 14.92 16.83 6.89
N THR A 331 14.50 16.88 5.61
CA THR A 331 15.10 17.77 4.59
C THR A 331 14.32 19.08 4.39
N SER A 332 13.10 19.16 4.90
CA SER A 332 12.14 20.27 4.73
C SER A 332 12.69 21.69 4.99
N ASN A 333 13.64 21.84 5.91
CA ASN A 333 14.23 23.12 6.29
C ASN A 333 15.48 23.50 5.47
N GLY A 334 15.87 22.71 4.46
CA GLY A 334 17.01 22.97 3.58
C GLY A 334 18.39 22.80 4.23
N LYS A 335 18.45 22.52 5.53
CA LYS A 335 19.71 22.40 6.31
C LYS A 335 20.47 21.11 6.07
N HIS A 336 19.82 20.08 5.56
CA HIS A 336 20.38 18.74 5.45
C HIS A 336 20.39 18.27 4.00
N SER A 337 21.51 17.69 3.57
CA SER A 337 21.61 17.04 2.27
C SER A 337 20.68 15.84 2.20
N ARG A 338 19.84 15.79 1.16
CA ARG A 338 18.90 14.69 0.91
C ARG A 338 19.60 13.34 0.84
N ASN A 339 20.75 13.26 0.18
CA ASN A 339 21.52 12.02 0.10
C ASN A 339 21.89 11.52 1.51
N LYS A 340 22.49 12.40 2.33
CA LYS A 340 22.89 12.06 3.70
C LYS A 340 21.69 11.64 4.57
N VAL A 341 20.57 12.37 4.49
CA VAL A 341 19.36 12.02 5.23
C VAL A 341 18.79 10.69 4.78
N SER A 342 18.77 10.41 3.47
CA SER A 342 18.26 9.13 2.93
C SER A 342 19.03 7.93 3.49
N TRP A 343 20.36 8.00 3.51
CA TRP A 343 21.21 6.95 4.09
C TRP A 343 21.01 6.78 5.60
N ILE A 344 20.94 7.89 6.35
CA ILE A 344 20.71 7.84 7.80
C ILE A 344 19.32 7.27 8.11
N SER A 345 18.28 7.76 7.44
CA SER A 345 16.92 7.25 7.61
C SER A 345 16.82 5.78 7.26
N GLY A 346 17.44 5.35 6.16
CA GLY A 346 17.52 3.93 5.78
C GLY A 346 18.22 3.07 6.83
N LEU A 347 19.35 3.53 7.38
CA LEU A 347 20.06 2.82 8.45
C LEU A 347 19.18 2.69 9.71
N ILE A 348 18.48 3.75 10.11
CA ILE A 348 17.60 3.71 11.30
C ILE A 348 16.43 2.76 11.06
N VAL A 349 15.82 2.79 9.88
CA VAL A 349 14.75 1.86 9.49
C VAL A 349 15.25 0.42 9.47
N PHE A 350 16.46 0.18 8.97
CA PHE A 350 17.10 -1.14 8.97
C PHE A 350 17.25 -1.67 10.39
N LEU A 351 17.84 -0.87 11.29
CA LEU A 351 18.00 -1.26 12.69
C LEU A 351 16.66 -1.52 13.38
N ALA A 352 15.64 -0.71 13.08
CA ALA A 352 14.29 -0.90 13.61
C ALA A 352 13.57 -2.13 13.02
N GLY A 353 13.94 -2.58 11.82
CA GLY A 353 13.38 -3.78 11.18
C GLY A 353 13.98 -5.09 11.70
N ILE A 354 15.18 -5.07 12.30
CA ILE A 354 15.87 -6.29 12.78
C ILE A 354 15.01 -7.09 13.79
N PRO A 355 14.41 -6.48 14.83
CA PRO A 355 13.55 -7.21 15.77
C PRO A 355 12.36 -7.91 15.08
N ALA A 356 11.75 -7.25 14.10
CA ALA A 356 10.67 -7.84 13.30
C ALA A 356 11.19 -8.98 12.41
N ALA A 357 12.37 -8.82 11.79
CA ALA A 357 13.01 -9.85 10.96
C ALA A 357 13.36 -11.13 11.74
N LEU A 358 13.79 -10.97 12.99
CA LEU A 358 14.17 -12.08 13.87
C LEU A 358 12.98 -12.74 14.56
N SER A 359 11.78 -12.13 14.49
CA SER A 359 10.57 -12.66 15.12
C SER A 359 10.06 -13.96 14.49
N PHE A 360 10.56 -14.32 13.31
CA PHE A 360 10.28 -15.61 12.65
C PHE A 360 11.33 -16.69 12.97
N GLY A 361 12.35 -16.36 13.77
CA GLY A 361 13.42 -17.26 14.17
C GLY A 361 13.80 -17.08 15.64
N PRO A 362 14.98 -16.50 15.99
CA PRO A 362 15.44 -16.42 17.37
C PRO A 362 14.50 -15.70 18.35
N LEU A 363 13.72 -14.72 17.87
CA LEU A 363 12.79 -13.94 18.69
C LEU A 363 11.34 -14.44 18.60
N LYS A 364 11.09 -15.64 18.04
CA LYS A 364 9.73 -16.17 17.88
C LYS A 364 8.95 -16.29 19.20
N ASN A 365 9.65 -16.58 20.30
CA ASN A 365 9.05 -16.72 21.63
C ASN A 365 8.99 -15.40 22.40
N SER A 366 9.62 -14.33 21.91
CA SER A 366 9.57 -13.00 22.52
C SER A 366 8.26 -12.31 22.13
N LYS A 367 7.24 -12.50 22.96
CA LYS A 367 5.91 -11.92 22.75
C LYS A 367 5.79 -10.56 23.43
N LEU A 368 5.11 -9.63 22.74
CA LEU A 368 4.67 -8.34 23.25
C LEU A 368 3.14 -8.29 23.09
N PHE A 369 2.39 -8.22 24.20
CA PHE A 369 0.93 -8.31 24.19
C PHE A 369 0.40 -9.53 23.41
N ASP A 370 0.97 -10.71 23.70
CA ASP A 370 0.67 -11.99 23.04
C ASP A 370 0.95 -12.08 21.52
N LYS A 371 1.58 -11.05 20.95
CA LYS A 371 1.96 -10.96 19.54
C LYS A 371 3.47 -11.02 19.37
N THR A 372 3.96 -11.52 18.24
CA THR A 372 5.38 -11.37 17.90
C THR A 372 5.72 -9.89 17.69
N VAL A 373 7.00 -9.52 17.68
CA VAL A 373 7.39 -8.12 17.40
C VAL A 373 6.87 -7.64 16.03
N PHE A 374 6.88 -8.52 15.02
CA PHE A 374 6.31 -8.24 13.71
C PHE A 374 4.80 -7.96 13.82
N ASP A 375 4.04 -8.88 14.42
CA ASP A 375 2.58 -8.77 14.52
C ASP A 375 2.15 -7.59 15.40
N ALA A 376 2.88 -7.30 16.48
CA ALA A 376 2.59 -6.17 17.36
C ALA A 376 2.81 -4.84 16.63
N THR A 377 3.87 -4.74 15.82
CA THR A 377 4.17 -3.53 15.05
C THR A 377 3.16 -3.34 13.91
N ASP A 378 2.82 -4.41 13.19
CA ASP A 378 1.76 -4.36 12.17
C ASP A 378 0.43 -3.95 12.78
N TYR A 379 0.01 -4.56 13.89
CA TYR A 379 -1.24 -4.20 14.57
C TYR A 379 -1.28 -2.73 14.99
N LEU A 380 -0.19 -2.22 15.60
CA LEU A 380 -0.10 -0.81 15.98
C LEU A 380 -0.28 0.12 14.77
N VAL A 381 0.35 -0.20 13.65
CA VAL A 381 0.31 0.64 12.44
C VAL A 381 -1.04 0.50 11.73
N SER A 382 -1.39 -0.73 11.35
CA SER A 382 -2.51 -1.05 10.47
C SER A 382 -3.86 -0.90 11.17
N ASN A 383 -3.96 -1.22 12.47
CA ASN A 383 -5.24 -1.25 13.19
C ASN A 383 -5.46 -0.01 14.08
N ILE A 384 -4.39 0.70 14.48
CA ILE A 384 -4.50 1.86 15.38
C ILE A 384 -4.10 3.15 14.68
N LEU A 385 -2.85 3.28 14.24
CA LEU A 385 -2.35 4.56 13.71
C LEU A 385 -3.01 4.96 12.39
N LEU A 386 -3.27 4.01 11.49
CA LEU A 386 -3.88 4.27 10.18
C LEU A 386 -5.32 4.80 10.30
N PRO A 387 -6.25 4.17 11.06
CA PRO A 387 -7.59 4.73 11.27
C PRO A 387 -7.58 6.08 11.97
N ILE A 388 -6.75 6.24 13.01
CA ILE A 388 -6.62 7.52 13.74
C ILE A 388 -6.13 8.62 12.80
N GLY A 389 -5.09 8.34 12.00
CA GLY A 389 -4.56 9.28 11.03
C GLY A 389 -5.61 9.69 9.99
N SER A 390 -6.34 8.71 9.45
CA SER A 390 -7.46 8.94 8.52
C SER A 390 -8.54 9.83 9.13
N MET A 391 -8.92 9.58 10.38
CA MET A 391 -9.89 10.40 11.11
C MET A 391 -9.39 11.84 11.28
N LEU A 392 -8.16 12.01 11.74
CA LEU A 392 -7.56 13.32 11.96
C LEU A 392 -7.46 14.13 10.66
N ILE A 393 -7.12 13.49 9.55
CA ILE A 393 -7.10 14.12 8.21
C ILE A 393 -8.50 14.57 7.80
N ALA A 394 -9.52 13.71 7.96
CA ALA A 394 -10.90 14.04 7.64
C ALA A 394 -11.42 15.22 8.47
N LEU A 395 -11.09 15.25 9.77
CA LEU A 395 -11.45 16.37 10.65
C LEU A 395 -10.68 17.65 10.27
N PHE A 396 -9.39 17.54 9.96
CA PHE A 396 -8.56 18.67 9.60
C PHE A 396 -9.07 19.40 8.36
N ILE A 397 -9.32 18.68 7.27
CA ILE A 397 -9.72 19.28 6.00
C ILE A 397 -11.10 19.95 6.08
N ILE A 398 -12.04 19.39 6.85
CA ILE A 398 -13.41 19.91 6.94
C ILE A 398 -13.56 21.03 7.97
N TYR A 399 -12.91 20.91 9.13
CA TYR A 399 -13.17 21.78 10.28
C TYR A 399 -12.04 22.76 10.59
N ARG A 400 -10.80 22.49 10.14
CA ARG A 400 -9.66 23.35 10.48
C ARG A 400 -9.11 24.15 9.31
N MET A 401 -8.99 23.53 8.14
CA MET A 401 -8.40 24.15 6.95
C MET A 401 -9.35 25.21 6.38
N ASP A 402 -8.77 26.30 5.84
CA ASP A 402 -9.55 27.38 5.25
C ASP A 402 -10.41 26.89 4.07
N ARG A 403 -11.72 27.11 4.14
CA ARG A 403 -12.67 26.57 3.15
C ARG A 403 -12.43 27.13 1.75
N SER A 404 -12.00 28.40 1.64
CA SER A 404 -11.75 29.03 0.35
C SER A 404 -10.54 28.40 -0.35
N LEU A 405 -9.47 28.14 0.41
CA LEU A 405 -8.29 27.42 -0.06
C LEU A 405 -8.63 25.99 -0.48
N VAL A 406 -9.41 25.26 0.32
CA VAL A 406 -9.84 23.89 -0.05
C VAL A 406 -10.62 23.89 -1.37
N LYS A 407 -11.58 24.81 -1.53
CA LYS A 407 -12.36 24.92 -2.77
C LYS A 407 -11.48 25.32 -3.97
N GLN A 408 -10.54 26.22 -3.76
CA GLN A 408 -9.57 26.63 -4.78
C GLN A 408 -8.72 25.43 -5.23
N GLU A 409 -8.08 24.72 -4.31
CA GLU A 409 -7.24 23.56 -4.63
C GLU A 409 -8.01 22.44 -5.32
N PHE A 410 -9.28 22.22 -4.95
CA PHE A 410 -10.14 21.24 -5.63
C PHE A 410 -10.41 21.63 -7.09
N SER A 411 -10.61 22.93 -7.35
CA SER A 411 -11.05 23.43 -8.66
C SER A 411 -9.89 23.70 -9.63
N LEU A 412 -8.66 23.86 -9.14
CA LEU A 412 -7.48 24.11 -9.98
C LEU A 412 -7.23 22.97 -10.99
N GLY A 413 -6.86 23.35 -12.23
CA GLY A 413 -6.51 22.43 -13.31
C GLY A 413 -7.68 21.63 -13.89
N ASN A 414 -8.93 22.00 -13.58
CA ASN A 414 -10.13 21.36 -14.13
C ASN A 414 -11.31 22.34 -14.25
N SER A 415 -12.32 21.95 -15.03
CA SER A 415 -13.57 22.69 -15.23
C SER A 415 -14.77 21.98 -14.57
N LEU A 416 -14.55 21.23 -13.48
CA LEU A 416 -15.63 20.54 -12.79
C LEU A 416 -16.60 21.55 -12.18
N SER A 417 -17.90 21.22 -12.24
CA SER A 417 -18.92 22.07 -11.64
C SER A 417 -18.77 22.14 -10.11
N SER A 418 -19.28 23.21 -9.51
CA SER A 418 -19.30 23.35 -8.04
C SER A 418 -20.03 22.20 -7.33
N ARG A 419 -20.91 21.46 -8.02
CA ARG A 419 -21.61 20.30 -7.46
C ARG A 419 -20.64 19.19 -7.05
N TRP A 420 -19.57 18.95 -7.81
CA TRP A 420 -18.57 17.94 -7.48
C TRP A 420 -17.83 18.25 -6.18
N TYR A 421 -17.49 19.52 -5.97
CA TYR A 421 -16.89 19.98 -4.72
C TYR A 421 -17.85 19.79 -3.54
N GLU A 422 -19.13 20.15 -3.69
CA GLU A 422 -20.11 19.98 -2.61
C GLU A 422 -20.39 18.49 -2.32
N SER A 423 -20.46 17.62 -3.34
CA SER A 423 -20.55 16.18 -3.15
C SER A 423 -19.35 15.61 -2.39
N TRP A 424 -18.13 15.96 -2.82
CA TRP A 424 -16.90 15.57 -2.10
C TRP A 424 -16.94 16.05 -0.64
N ARG A 425 -17.36 17.30 -0.42
CA ARG A 425 -17.43 17.90 0.92
C ARG A 425 -18.47 17.20 1.81
N ILE A 426 -19.62 16.79 1.26
CA ILE A 426 -20.65 16.04 1.99
C ILE A 426 -20.09 14.67 2.41
N LEU A 427 -19.42 13.96 1.50
CA LEU A 427 -18.77 12.68 1.80
C LEU A 427 -17.74 12.84 2.91
N MET A 428 -16.86 13.83 2.81
CA MET A 428 -15.83 14.08 3.82
C MET A 428 -16.38 14.58 5.16
N LYS A 429 -17.53 15.27 5.18
CA LYS A 429 -18.14 15.77 6.42
C LYS A 429 -18.86 14.67 7.20
N TRP A 430 -19.55 13.76 6.50
CA TRP A 430 -20.45 12.80 7.13
C TRP A 430 -20.03 11.36 6.88
N VAL A 431 -19.94 10.95 5.63
CA VAL A 431 -19.74 9.53 5.26
C VAL A 431 -18.38 9.04 5.75
N VAL A 432 -17.29 9.72 5.39
CA VAL A 432 -15.92 9.28 5.69
C VAL A 432 -15.68 9.19 7.21
N PRO A 433 -15.98 10.20 8.04
CA PRO A 433 -15.77 10.09 9.48
C PRO A 433 -16.62 8.98 10.13
N ILE A 434 -17.90 8.87 9.78
CA ILE A 434 -18.79 7.83 10.33
C ILE A 434 -18.23 6.45 9.99
N THR A 435 -17.84 6.25 8.74
CA THR A 435 -17.23 4.99 8.30
C THR A 435 -15.95 4.66 9.08
N ILE A 436 -15.04 5.63 9.26
CA ILE A 436 -13.80 5.39 10.01
C ILE A 436 -14.12 5.01 11.46
N ILE A 437 -15.12 5.63 12.10
CA ILE A 437 -15.57 5.27 13.46
C ILE A 437 -16.08 3.84 13.48
N LEU A 438 -16.93 3.45 12.53
CA LEU A 438 -17.46 2.08 12.46
C LEU A 438 -16.35 1.04 12.28
N VAL A 439 -15.40 1.30 11.38
CA VAL A 439 -14.23 0.43 11.21
C VAL A 439 -13.40 0.37 12.48
N PHE A 440 -13.14 1.51 13.14
CA PHE A 440 -12.33 1.54 14.36
C PHE A 440 -12.99 0.76 15.51
N LEU A 441 -14.31 0.94 15.70
CA LEU A 441 -15.09 0.18 16.68
C LEU A 441 -15.06 -1.32 16.38
N SER A 442 -15.12 -1.71 15.12
CA SER A 442 -14.96 -3.11 14.71
C SER A 442 -13.57 -3.66 15.07
N LEU A 443 -12.51 -2.90 14.78
CA LEU A 443 -11.13 -3.36 15.00
C LEU A 443 -10.78 -3.54 16.48
N ILE A 444 -11.43 -2.79 17.38
CA ILE A 444 -11.25 -2.95 18.84
C ILE A 444 -12.20 -4.00 19.45
N GLY A 445 -12.94 -4.74 18.62
CA GLY A 445 -13.84 -5.81 19.08
C GLY A 445 -15.15 -5.32 19.69
N PHE A 446 -15.54 -4.05 19.50
CA PHE A 446 -16.76 -3.50 20.10
C PHE A 446 -18.04 -4.19 19.60
N PHE A 447 -18.05 -4.60 18.33
CA PHE A 447 -19.23 -5.23 17.72
C PHE A 447 -19.34 -6.74 17.99
N GLY A 448 -18.33 -7.38 18.60
CA GLY A 448 -18.34 -8.81 18.90
C GLY A 448 -18.36 -9.70 17.66
N GLY A 449 -17.29 -10.47 17.46
CA GLY A 449 -17.16 -11.54 16.48
C GLY A 449 -16.18 -12.56 17.01
#